data_AF-A0A4Q3L1R8-F1
#
_entry.id   AF-A0A4Q3L1R8-F1
#
_cell.length_a   1.000
_cell.length_b   1.000
_cell.length_c   1.000
_cell.angle_alpha   90.00
_cell.angle_beta   90.00
_cell.angle_gamma   90.00
#
_symmetry.space_group_name_H-M   'P 1'
#
loop_
_entity.id
_entity.type
_entity.pdbx_description
1 polymer ?
#
loop_
_entity_poly.entity_id
_entity_poly.type
_entity_poly.pdbx_seq_one_letter_code
_entity_poly.pdbx_strand_id
1 'polypeptide(L)'
;MPRGKIRIQSQGRPLRSACKTPGLCRKIELTPSSVAAWVRQAKFAGDCQNGELSNAERRELAALRKKLREVEVEQGVRRKTTVWFAK
;
A
#
# COMPACT_ATOMS: atom_id res chain seq x y z
N MET A 1 -10.44 49.81 13.82
CA MET A 1 -10.37 48.49 14.49
C MET A 1 -9.80 47.45 13.51
N PRO A 2 -8.52 47.04 13.62
CA PRO A 2 -7.91 46.13 12.66
C PRO A 2 -8.24 44.66 12.95
N ARG A 3 -8.69 43.92 11.93
CA ARG A 3 -8.96 42.48 12.00
C ARG A 3 -7.65 41.71 11.90
N GLY A 4 -7.27 41.02 12.98
CA GLY A 4 -6.08 40.19 13.05
C GLY A 4 -6.16 38.99 12.11
N LYS A 5 -5.20 38.87 11.20
CA LYS A 5 -5.02 37.68 10.35
C LYS A 5 -4.37 36.58 11.17
N ILE A 6 -5.12 35.56 11.55
CA ILE A 6 -4.58 34.34 12.17
C ILE A 6 -3.84 33.58 11.07
N ARG A 7 -2.52 33.74 11.04
CA ARG A 7 -1.63 32.94 10.18
C ARG A 7 -1.43 31.60 10.87
N ILE A 8 -2.21 30.59 10.48
CA ILE A 8 -1.99 29.21 10.91
C ILE A 8 -0.69 28.75 10.27
N GLN A 9 0.43 28.91 10.98
CA GLN A 9 1.69 28.30 10.58
C GLN A 9 1.58 26.80 10.87
N SER A 10 1.34 25.98 9.85
CA SER A 10 1.49 24.53 9.94
C SER A 10 2.98 24.20 10.07
N GLN A 11 3.49 24.26 11.30
CA GLN A 11 4.86 23.83 11.61
C GLN A 11 4.92 22.30 11.61
N GLY A 12 4.89 21.68 10.42
CA GLY A 12 5.23 20.28 10.23
C GLY A 12 6.73 20.10 10.39
N ARG A 13 7.21 19.94 11.63
CA ARG A 13 8.61 19.62 11.89
C ARG A 13 8.93 18.22 11.31
N PRO A 14 9.93 18.06 10.43
CA PRO A 14 10.33 16.73 9.99
C PRO A 14 10.86 15.97 11.20
N LEU A 15 10.26 14.81 11.51
CA LEU A 15 10.71 13.89 12.56
C LEU A 15 12.02 13.19 12.14
N ARG A 16 13.06 13.97 11.85
CA ARG A 16 14.41 13.52 11.51
C ARG A 16 15.33 13.58 12.73
N SER A 17 14.77 13.44 13.93
CA SER A 17 15.53 13.45 15.19
C SER A 17 15.35 12.12 15.92
N ALA A 18 16.46 11.51 16.31
CA ALA A 18 16.61 10.20 16.95
C ALA A 18 15.84 10.00 18.26
N CYS A 19 14.50 10.03 18.23
CA CYS A 19 13.70 9.44 19.28
C CYS A 19 13.74 7.92 19.11
N LYS A 20 14.39 7.21 20.03
CA LYS A 20 14.30 5.75 20.10
C LYS A 20 12.81 5.37 20.11
N THR A 21 12.42 4.41 19.26
CA THR A 21 11.06 3.93 19.03
C THR A 21 10.14 3.91 20.27
N PRO A 22 10.58 3.46 21.48
CA PRO A 22 9.74 3.49 22.68
C PRO A 22 9.28 4.89 23.15
N GLY A 23 10.14 5.92 23.02
CA GLY A 23 9.80 7.28 23.42
C GLY A 23 8.82 7.96 22.46
N LEU A 24 8.81 7.52 21.19
CA LEU A 24 7.82 7.95 20.21
C LEU A 24 6.46 7.29 20.48
N CYS A 25 6.45 5.97 20.72
CA CYS A 25 5.24 5.19 20.99
C CYS A 25 4.40 5.76 22.14
N ARG A 26 5.04 6.20 23.23
CA ARG A 26 4.36 6.83 24.37
C ARG A 26 3.73 8.19 24.04
N LYS A 27 4.30 8.95 23.10
CA LYS A 27 3.78 10.28 22.70
C LYS A 27 2.59 10.20 21.75
N ILE A 28 2.47 9.11 21.02
CA ILE A 28 1.44 8.90 19.99
C ILE A 28 0.43 7.81 20.37
N GLU A 29 0.53 7.28 21.58
CA GLU A 29 -0.33 6.22 22.12
C GLU A 29 -0.43 4.98 21.22
N LEU A 30 0.64 4.67 20.48
CA LEU A 30 0.72 3.46 19.66
C LEU A 30 1.62 2.40 20.29
N THR A 31 1.33 1.15 19.97
CA THR A 31 2.21 0.03 20.29
C THR A 31 3.48 0.08 19.43
N PRO A 32 4.64 -0.37 19.95
CA PRO A 32 5.88 -0.45 19.18
C PRO A 32 5.77 -1.27 17.90
N SER A 33 4.90 -2.29 17.90
CA SER A 33 4.61 -3.12 16.73
C SER A 33 3.93 -2.35 15.61
N SER A 34 2.94 -1.51 15.91
CA SER A 34 2.26 -0.67 14.93
C SER A 34 3.20 0.35 14.30
N VAL A 35 4.05 0.99 15.12
CA VAL A 35 5.05 1.94 14.61
C VAL A 35 6.08 1.23 13.73
N ALA A 36 6.57 0.06 14.12
CA ALA A 36 7.49 -0.73 13.31
C ALA A 36 6.87 -1.15 11.97
N ALA A 37 5.61 -1.57 11.98
CA ALA A 37 4.87 -1.93 10.76
C ALA A 37 4.70 -0.74 9.81
N TRP A 38 4.38 0.44 10.34
CA TRP A 38 4.24 1.66 9.54
C TRP A 38 5.56 2.17 8.98
N VAL A 39 6.65 2.12 9.76
CA VAL A 39 7.99 2.46 9.27
C VAL A 39 8.40 1.51 8.14
N ARG A 40 8.13 0.21 8.30
CA ARG A 40 8.36 -0.78 7.23
C ARG A 40 7.55 -0.43 5.98
N GLN A 41 6.26 -0.12 6.14
CA GLN A 41 5.38 0.25 5.04
C GLN A 41 5.81 1.54 4.34
N ALA A 42 6.28 2.54 5.09
CA ALA A 42 6.72 3.84 4.57
C ALA A 42 7.98 3.70 3.70
N LYS A 43 8.92 2.81 4.06
CA LYS A 43 10.08 2.49 3.22
C LYS A 43 9.65 1.97 1.85
N PHE A 44 8.70 1.05 1.81
CA PHE A 44 8.19 0.48 0.55
C PHE A 44 7.22 1.40 -0.21
N ALA A 45 6.64 2.40 0.45
CA ALA A 45 5.75 3.37 -0.19
C ALA A 45 6.51 4.54 -0.84
N GLY A 46 7.70 4.89 -0.33
CA GLY A 46 8.52 5.99 -0.83
C GLY A 46 9.68 5.59 -1.74
N ASP A 47 10.31 4.43 -1.49
CA ASP A 47 11.49 3.96 -2.24
C ASP A 47 11.12 2.84 -3.22
N CYS A 48 10.22 3.09 -4.17
CA CYS A 48 10.15 2.24 -5.35
C CYS A 48 11.37 2.57 -6.22
N GLN A 49 12.55 2.02 -5.87
CA GLN A 49 13.72 2.07 -6.74
C GLN A 49 13.33 1.41 -8.07
N ASN A 50 13.66 2.07 -9.18
CA ASN A 50 13.38 1.66 -10.56
C ASN A 50 13.37 0.13 -10.74
N GLY A 51 12.17 -0.47 -10.76
CA GLY A 51 11.97 -1.92 -10.93
C GLY A 51 11.19 -2.61 -9.82
N GLU A 52 11.05 -2.03 -8.62
CA GLU A 52 10.18 -2.57 -7.57
C GLU A 52 8.74 -2.06 -7.71
N LEU A 53 7.79 -3.00 -7.84
CA LEU A 53 6.36 -2.69 -7.82
C LEU A 53 5.98 -2.06 -6.48
N SER A 54 5.32 -0.91 -6.54
CA SER A 54 4.68 -0.27 -5.40
C SER A 54 3.61 -1.19 -4.78
N ASN A 55 3.22 -0.93 -3.54
CA ASN A 55 2.20 -1.75 -2.87
C ASN A 55 0.85 -1.70 -3.60
N ALA A 56 0.50 -0.56 -4.21
CA ALA A 56 -0.70 -0.43 -5.03
C ALA A 56 -0.61 -1.34 -6.26
N GLU A 57 0.49 -1.24 -7.03
CA GLU A 57 0.72 -2.06 -8.22
C GLU A 57 0.78 -3.56 -7.89
N ARG A 58 1.36 -3.96 -6.74
CA ARG A 58 1.36 -5.37 -6.30
C ARG A 58 -0.06 -5.89 -6.05
N ARG A 59 -0.92 -5.08 -5.43
CA ARG A 59 -2.33 -5.46 -5.16
C ARG A 59 -3.11 -5.60 -6.46
N GLU A 60 -2.92 -4.66 -7.37
CA GLU A 60 -3.54 -4.70 -8.70
C GLU A 60 -3.06 -5.92 -9.50
N LEU A 61 -1.77 -6.19 -9.50
CA LEU A 61 -1.18 -7.35 -10.17
C LEU A 61 -1.70 -8.67 -9.59
N ALA A 62 -1.86 -8.77 -8.26
CA ALA A 62 -2.47 -9.94 -7.63
C ALA A 62 -3.94 -10.13 -8.06
N ALA A 63 -4.72 -9.05 -8.11
CA ALA A 63 -6.10 -9.11 -8.57
C ALA A 63 -6.21 -9.51 -10.06
N LEU A 64 -5.34 -8.99 -10.91
CA LEU A 64 -5.29 -9.33 -12.34
C LEU A 64 -4.90 -10.79 -12.56
N ARG A 65 -3.90 -11.30 -11.83
CA ARG A 65 -3.51 -12.72 -11.91
C ARG A 65 -4.64 -13.66 -11.48
N LYS A 66 -5.45 -13.26 -10.50
CA LYS A 66 -6.63 -14.04 -10.09
C LYS A 66 -7.66 -14.10 -11.23
N LYS A 67 -8.00 -12.95 -11.82
CA LYS A 67 -8.94 -12.88 -12.95
C LYS A 67 -8.46 -13.68 -14.16
N LEU A 68 -7.16 -13.63 -14.46
CA LEU A 68 -6.58 -14.40 -15.56
C LEU A 68 -6.79 -15.90 -15.36
N ARG A 69 -6.53 -16.42 -14.16
CA ARG A 69 -6.75 -17.83 -13.83
C ARG A 69 -8.22 -18.24 -13.97
N GLU A 70 -9.14 -17.39 -13.53
CA GLU A 70 -10.59 -17.62 -13.67
C GLU A 70 -10.96 -17.76 -15.16
N VAL A 71 -10.48 -16.85 -16.00
CA VAL A 71 -10.72 -16.89 -17.45
C VAL A 71 -10.11 -18.12 -18.11
N GLU A 72 -8.89 -18.51 -17.73
CA GLU A 72 -8.24 -19.72 -18.25
C GLU A 72 -9.03 -20.99 -17.93
N VAL A 73 -9.56 -21.08 -16.70
CA VAL A 73 -10.43 -22.19 -16.29
C VAL A 73 -11.72 -22.22 -17.12
N GLU A 74 -12.39 -21.09 -17.29
CA GLU A 74 -13.60 -21.00 -18.11
C GLU A 74 -13.34 -21.41 -19.57
N GLN A 75 -12.25 -20.93 -20.16
CA GLN A 75 -11.86 -21.32 -21.52
C GLN A 75 -11.57 -22.82 -21.62
N GLY A 76 -10.94 -23.41 -20.59
CA GLY A 76 -10.69 -24.84 -20.54
C GLY A 76 -11.97 -25.67 -20.62
N VAL A 77 -13.02 -25.28 -19.90
CA VAL A 77 -14.33 -25.93 -19.96
C VAL A 77 -14.97 -25.72 -21.33
N ARG A 78 -15.04 -24.48 -21.81
CA ARG A 78 -15.66 -24.15 -23.11
C ARG A 78 -15.00 -24.90 -24.27
N ARG A 79 -13.67 -25.01 -24.27
CA ARG A 79 -12.92 -25.76 -25.30
C ARG A 79 -13.26 -27.25 -25.27
N LYS A 80 -13.27 -27.87 -24.08
CA LYS A 80 -13.66 -29.29 -23.93
C LYS A 80 -15.07 -29.54 -24.43
N THR A 81 -16.00 -28.64 -24.09
CA THR A 81 -17.38 -28.67 -24.57
C THR A 81 -17.47 -28.51 -26.09
N THR A 82 -16.68 -27.60 -26.68
CA THR A 82 -16.64 -27.39 -28.14
C THR A 82 -16.15 -28.64 -28.87
N VAL A 83 -15.11 -29.31 -28.37
CA VAL A 83 -14.60 -30.56 -28.95
C VAL A 83 -15.65 -31.67 -28.87
N TRP A 84 -16.39 -31.77 -27.75
CA TRP A 84 -17.50 -32.70 -27.62
C TRP A 84 -18.61 -32.43 -28.65
N PHE A 85 -18.99 -31.17 -28.84
CA PHE A 85 -20.04 -30.79 -29.79
C PHE A 85 -19.61 -30.83 -31.26
N ALA A 86 -18.30 -30.82 -31.55
CA ALA A 86 -17.76 -30.88 -32.91
C ALA A 86 -17.50 -32.32 -33.41
N LYS A 87 -17.77 -33.34 -32.60
CA LYS A 87 -17.68 -34.77 -32.95
C LYS A 87 -19.05 -35.35 -33.25
#